data_AF-A0A933HWY7-F1
#
_entry.id   AF-A0A933HWY7-F1
#
_cell.length_a   1.000
_cell.length_b   1.000
_cell.length_c   1.000
_cell.angle_alpha   90.00
_cell.angle_beta   90.00
_cell.angle_gamma   90.00
#
_symmetry.space_group_name_H-M   'P 1'
#
loop_
_entity.id
_entity.type
_entity.pdbx_description
1 polymer ?
#
loop_
_entity_poly.entity_id
_entity_poly.type
_entity_poly.pdbx_seq_one_letter_code
_entity_poly.pdbx_strand_id
1 'polypeptide(L)'
;MRIDCLRARPLLIAFLDGELWEPERDAVREHLSGCDACGRAFSLVSGIRNAAVGAQPVRVPVGFADRVVARALAPARRPRFWRHALAPALALSGALVLFWYLDERGAISSRKDRPAFPAYERNILAPEGPLLPPSGSEKYRCQWHYCGGGL
;
A
#
# COMPACT_ATOMS: atom_id res chain seq x y z
N MET A 1 -13.07 -30.02 9.00
CA MET A 1 -13.52 -28.77 9.65
C MET A 1 -14.83 -28.41 8.97
N ARG A 2 -15.98 -28.48 9.66
CA ARG A 2 -17.26 -28.32 8.97
C ARG A 2 -17.54 -26.84 8.70
N ILE A 3 -17.70 -26.51 7.42
CA ILE A 3 -18.20 -25.22 6.96
C ILE A 3 -19.67 -25.35 6.55
N ASP A 4 -20.43 -24.27 6.71
CA ASP A 4 -21.82 -24.17 6.29
C ASP A 4 -21.94 -23.65 4.84
N CYS A 5 -23.16 -23.67 4.30
CA CYS A 5 -23.45 -23.22 2.95
C CYS A 5 -23.14 -21.73 2.72
N LEU A 6 -23.29 -20.89 3.75
CA LEU A 6 -23.06 -19.44 3.66
C LEU A 6 -21.58 -19.13 3.49
N ARG A 7 -20.71 -19.91 4.14
CA ARG A 7 -19.26 -19.83 3.99
C ARG A 7 -18.76 -20.56 2.75
N ALA A 8 -19.35 -21.71 2.39
CA ALA A 8 -18.91 -22.49 1.23
C ALA A 8 -19.18 -21.80 -0.11
N ARG A 9 -20.36 -21.18 -0.27
CA ARG A 9 -20.80 -20.54 -1.52
C ARG A 9 -19.83 -19.50 -2.10
N PRO A 10 -19.35 -18.49 -1.35
CA PRO A 10 -18.41 -17.50 -1.90
C PRO A 10 -17.05 -18.12 -2.26
N LEU A 11 -16.68 -19.25 -1.66
CA LEU A 11 -15.40 -19.93 -1.90
C LEU A 11 -15.39 -20.82 -3.15
N LEU A 12 -16.54 -21.05 -3.79
CA LEU A 12 -16.64 -21.99 -4.93
C LEU A 12 -15.81 -21.56 -6.15
N ILE A 13 -15.71 -20.25 -6.42
CA ILE A 13 -14.91 -19.73 -7.55
C ILE A 13 -13.42 -19.91 -7.25
N ALA A 14 -12.97 -19.49 -6.07
CA ALA A 14 -11.58 -19.67 -5.63
C ALA A 14 -11.20 -21.16 -5.54
N PHE A 15 -12.12 -22.02 -5.14
CA PHE A 15 -11.93 -23.48 -5.17
C PHE A 15 -11.76 -24.01 -6.60
N LEU A 16 -12.58 -23.52 -7.55
CA LEU A 16 -12.52 -23.88 -8.96
C LEU A 16 -11.21 -23.44 -9.64
N ASP A 17 -10.71 -22.26 -9.29
CA ASP A 17 -9.46 -21.71 -9.82
C ASP A 17 -8.22 -22.22 -9.08
N GLY A 18 -8.43 -22.93 -7.96
CA GLY A 18 -7.36 -23.54 -7.17
C GLY A 18 -6.61 -22.55 -6.27
N GLU A 19 -7.21 -21.40 -5.96
CA GLU A 19 -6.62 -20.32 -5.16
C GLU A 19 -6.74 -20.54 -3.65
N LEU A 20 -7.50 -21.54 -3.21
CA LEU A 20 -7.63 -21.87 -1.78
C LEU A 20 -6.39 -22.59 -1.25
N TRP A 21 -5.94 -22.17 -0.07
CA TRP A 21 -5.03 -22.92 0.78
C TRP A 21 -5.65 -24.22 1.31
N GLU A 22 -4.81 -25.21 1.63
CA GLU A 22 -5.26 -26.59 1.83
C GLU A 22 -6.29 -26.82 2.94
N PRO A 23 -6.21 -26.19 4.12
CA PRO A 23 -7.24 -26.37 5.14
C PRO A 23 -8.64 -25.95 4.67
N GLU A 24 -8.72 -24.87 3.89
CA GLU A 24 -9.99 -24.34 3.39
C GLU A 24 -10.47 -25.11 2.16
N ARG A 25 -9.55 -25.53 1.29
CA ARG A 25 -9.85 -26.42 0.16
C ARG A 25 -10.45 -27.74 0.64
N ASP A 26 -9.88 -28.34 1.69
CA ASP A 26 -10.37 -29.59 2.25
C ASP A 26 -11.75 -29.43 2.86
N ALA A 27 -12.00 -28.33 3.59
CA ALA A 27 -13.31 -28.03 4.16
C ALA A 27 -14.38 -27.83 3.08
N VAL A 28 -14.07 -27.13 1.99
CA VAL A 28 -14.98 -26.96 0.85
C VAL A 28 -15.23 -28.29 0.14
N ARG A 29 -14.20 -29.12 -0.04
CA ARG A 29 -14.36 -30.46 -0.65
C ARG A 29 -15.27 -31.36 0.18
N GLU A 30 -15.06 -31.39 1.51
CA GLU A 30 -15.91 -32.14 2.45
C GLU A 30 -17.36 -31.63 2.41
N HIS A 31 -17.56 -30.33 2.29
CA HIS A 31 -18.91 -29.76 2.19
C HIS A 31 -19.59 -30.12 0.86
N LEU A 32 -18.86 -30.07 -0.27
CA LEU A 32 -19.40 -30.39 -1.59
C LEU A 32 -19.81 -31.86 -1.72
N SER A 33 -19.14 -32.78 -1.03
CA SER A 33 -19.54 -34.20 -1.02
C SER A 33 -20.79 -34.48 -0.18
N GLY A 34 -21.10 -33.60 0.80
CA GLY A 34 -22.25 -33.75 1.69
C GLY A 34 -23.45 -32.85 1.38
N CYS A 35 -23.34 -31.89 0.45
CA CYS A 35 -24.39 -30.90 0.18
C CYS A 35 -24.73 -30.78 -1.32
N ASP A 36 -25.86 -31.35 -1.70
CA ASP A 36 -26.34 -31.30 -3.10
C ASP A 36 -26.59 -29.88 -3.62
N ALA A 37 -27.04 -28.96 -2.77
CA ALA A 37 -27.31 -27.59 -3.18
C ALA A 37 -26.02 -26.86 -3.60
N CYS A 38 -24.94 -27.04 -2.83
CA CYS A 38 -23.63 -26.51 -3.16
C CYS A 38 -22.97 -27.27 -4.33
N GLY A 39 -23.18 -28.59 -4.43
CA GLY A 39 -22.74 -29.39 -5.58
C GLY A 39 -23.36 -28.93 -6.91
N ARG A 40 -24.66 -28.62 -6.92
CA ARG A 40 -25.33 -28.05 -8.10
C ARG A 40 -24.80 -26.67 -8.46
N ALA A 41 -24.60 -25.80 -7.46
CA ALA A 41 -24.02 -24.47 -7.68
C ALA A 41 -22.60 -24.56 -8.27
N PHE A 42 -21.77 -25.46 -7.73
CA PHE A 42 -20.43 -25.72 -8.25
C PHE A 42 -20.45 -26.26 -9.68
N SER A 43 -21.38 -27.18 -9.99
CA SER A 43 -21.55 -27.72 -11.34
C SER A 43 -21.94 -26.64 -12.36
N LEU A 44 -22.80 -25.70 -11.97
CA LEU A 44 -23.19 -24.57 -12.82
C LEU A 44 -21.99 -23.68 -13.15
N VAL A 45 -21.21 -23.26 -12.13
CA VAL A 45 -20.04 -22.40 -12.34
C VAL A 45 -18.95 -23.14 -13.14
N SER A 46 -18.74 -24.42 -12.86
CA SER A 46 -17.80 -25.28 -13.61
C SER A 46 -18.21 -25.44 -15.07
N GLY A 47 -19.52 -25.58 -15.34
CA GLY A 47 -20.06 -25.65 -16.69
C GLY A 47 -19.78 -24.37 -17.50
N ILE A 48 -19.95 -23.19 -16.88
CA ILE A 48 -19.62 -21.90 -17.51
C ILE A 48 -18.13 -21.82 -17.83
N ARG A 49 -17.26 -22.20 -16.88
CA ARG A 49 -15.80 -22.22 -17.09
C ARG A 49 -15.40 -23.14 -18.24
N ASN A 50 -15.98 -24.33 -18.29
CA ASN A 50 -15.70 -25.30 -19.37
C ASN A 50 -16.18 -24.79 -20.73
N ALA A 51 -17.34 -24.13 -20.78
CA ALA A 51 -17.83 -23.50 -22.02
C ALA A 51 -16.89 -22.38 -22.49
N ALA A 52 -16.34 -21.59 -21.56
CA ALA A 52 -15.36 -20.55 -21.88
C ALA A 52 -14.03 -21.13 -22.40
N VAL A 53 -13.55 -22.24 -21.84
CA VAL A 53 -12.34 -22.93 -22.32
C VAL A 53 -12.54 -23.55 -23.71
N GLY A 54 -13.75 -24.03 -24.00
CA GLY A 54 -14.12 -24.56 -25.31
C GLY A 54 -14.34 -23.50 -26.39
N ALA A 55 -14.28 -22.21 -26.04
CA ALA A 55 -14.43 -21.12 -27.00
C ALA A 55 -13.27 -21.07 -28.00
N GLN A 56 -13.52 -20.45 -29.15
CA GLN A 56 -12.54 -20.38 -30.23
C GLN A 56 -11.24 -19.70 -29.74
N PRO A 57 -10.07 -20.33 -29.91
CA PRO A 57 -8.82 -19.79 -29.40
C PRO A 57 -8.52 -18.45 -30.08
N VAL A 58 -8.25 -17.43 -29.28
CA VAL A 58 -7.86 -16.11 -29.78
C VAL A 58 -6.46 -16.21 -30.39
N ARG A 59 -6.30 -15.68 -31.61
CA ARG A 59 -4.98 -15.64 -32.27
C ARG A 59 -4.03 -14.75 -31.48
N VAL A 60 -2.99 -15.34 -30.92
CA VAL A 60 -1.95 -14.61 -30.17
C VAL A 60 -1.02 -13.89 -31.17
N PRO A 61 -0.67 -12.61 -30.94
CA PRO A 61 0.27 -11.90 -31.80
C PRO A 61 1.64 -12.57 -31.89
N VAL A 62 2.25 -12.54 -33.08
CA VAL A 62 3.61 -13.07 -33.29
C VAL A 62 4.61 -12.40 -32.33
N GLY A 63 5.49 -13.19 -31.73
CA GLY A 63 6.49 -12.70 -30.76
C GLY A 63 5.92 -12.28 -29.40
N PHE A 64 4.66 -12.61 -29.07
CA PHE A 64 4.12 -12.35 -27.73
C PHE A 64 4.85 -13.16 -26.64
N ALA A 65 5.01 -14.47 -26.84
CA ALA A 65 5.71 -15.34 -25.89
C ALA A 65 7.14 -14.85 -25.62
N ASP A 66 7.89 -14.51 -26.68
CA ASP A 66 9.26 -13.99 -26.57
C ASP A 66 9.32 -12.71 -25.75
N ARG A 67 8.37 -11.79 -25.94
CA ARG A 67 8.30 -10.54 -25.16
C ARG A 67 7.94 -10.79 -23.70
N VAL A 68 7.02 -11.71 -23.42
CA VAL A 68 6.66 -12.09 -22.04
C VAL A 68 7.87 -12.70 -21.33
N VAL A 69 8.55 -13.66 -21.98
CA VAL A 69 9.75 -14.31 -21.45
C VAL A 69 10.87 -13.29 -21.23
N ALA A 70 11.17 -12.46 -22.23
CA ALA A 70 12.21 -11.44 -22.12
C ALA A 70 11.95 -10.47 -20.96
N ARG A 71 10.68 -10.15 -20.68
CA ARG A 71 10.32 -9.26 -19.57
C ARG A 71 10.34 -9.97 -18.21
N ALA A 72 9.93 -11.23 -18.14
CA ALA A 72 9.96 -12.02 -16.91
C ALA A 72 11.39 -12.31 -16.44
N LEU A 73 12.30 -12.51 -17.40
CA LEU A 73 13.72 -12.79 -17.14
C LEU A 73 14.59 -11.52 -17.07
N ALA A 74 14.03 -10.33 -17.36
CA ALA A 74 14.80 -9.10 -17.32
C ALA A 74 15.31 -8.81 -15.90
N PRO A 75 16.60 -8.48 -15.73
CA PRO A 75 17.12 -8.14 -14.41
C PRO A 75 16.44 -6.89 -13.86
N ALA A 76 16.15 -6.89 -12.56
CA ALA A 76 15.59 -5.73 -11.87
C ALA A 76 16.49 -4.51 -12.09
N ARG A 77 15.95 -3.44 -12.69
CA ARG A 77 16.70 -2.20 -12.91
C ARG A 77 17.02 -1.57 -11.56
N ARG A 78 18.29 -1.55 -11.17
CA ARG A 78 18.73 -0.85 -9.96
C ARG A 78 18.37 0.64 -10.07
N PRO A 79 17.81 1.24 -9.01
CA PRO A 79 17.35 2.60 -9.10
C PRO A 79 18.54 3.56 -9.29
N ARG A 80 18.41 4.47 -10.25
CA ARG A 80 19.49 5.37 -10.71
C ARG A 80 20.09 6.25 -9.61
N PHE A 81 19.38 6.45 -8.49
CA PHE A 81 19.87 7.29 -7.40
C PHE A 81 21.15 6.76 -6.76
N TRP A 82 21.40 5.44 -6.73
CA TRP A 82 22.66 4.88 -6.23
C TRP A 82 23.86 5.29 -7.09
N ARG A 83 23.65 5.58 -8.39
CA ARG A 83 24.72 6.09 -9.28
C ARG A 83 25.10 7.53 -8.96
N HIS A 84 24.20 8.30 -8.34
CA HIS A 84 24.46 9.68 -7.94
C HIS A 84 24.72 9.83 -6.44
N ALA A 85 24.69 8.74 -5.66
CA ALA A 85 24.91 8.78 -4.21
C ALA A 85 26.39 8.89 -3.81
N LEU A 86 27.33 8.48 -4.68
CA LEU A 86 28.77 8.59 -4.41
C LEU A 86 29.35 9.99 -4.71
N ALA A 87 28.73 10.75 -5.61
CA ALA A 87 29.18 12.09 -5.98
C ALA A 87 29.08 13.14 -4.84
N PRO A 88 27.98 13.24 -4.06
CA PRO A 88 27.89 14.21 -2.96
C PRO A 88 28.73 13.83 -1.75
N ALA A 89 29.08 12.55 -1.58
CA ALA A 89 29.87 12.08 -0.43
C ALA A 89 31.32 12.61 -0.45
N LEU A 90 31.95 12.68 -1.63
CA LEU A 90 33.31 13.23 -1.78
C LEU A 90 33.34 14.77 -1.72
N ALA A 91 32.25 15.43 -2.13
CA ALA A 91 32.15 16.90 -2.10
C ALA A 91 32.04 17.43 -0.66
N LEU A 92 31.31 16.73 0.22
CA LEU A 92 31.17 17.12 1.63
C LEU A 92 32.49 16.96 2.41
N SER A 93 33.27 15.91 2.18
CA SER A 93 34.57 15.74 2.82
C SER A 93 35.57 16.82 2.40
N GLY A 94 35.58 17.19 1.11
CA GLY A 94 36.43 18.27 0.60
C GLY A 94 36.06 19.64 1.19
N ALA A 95 34.76 19.93 1.30
CA ALA A 95 34.28 21.18 1.89
C ALA A 95 34.58 21.28 3.39
N LEU A 96 34.47 20.18 4.15
CA LEU A 96 34.83 20.16 5.57
C LEU A 96 36.33 20.36 5.79
N VAL A 97 37.19 19.72 4.99
CA VAL A 97 38.64 19.94 5.04
C VAL A 97 39.01 21.37 4.68
N LEU A 98 38.38 21.93 3.64
CA LEU A 98 38.58 23.32 3.24
C LEU A 98 38.09 24.31 4.31
N PHE A 99 36.95 24.05 4.93
CA PHE A 99 36.43 24.86 6.03
C PHE A 99 37.37 24.85 7.24
N TRP A 100 37.85 23.67 7.65
CA TRP A 100 38.83 23.52 8.73
C TRP A 100 40.13 24.26 8.41
N TYR A 101 40.62 24.17 7.17
CA TYR A 101 41.81 24.87 6.70
C TYR A 101 41.66 26.40 6.68
N LEU A 102 40.47 26.92 6.36
CA LEU A 102 40.20 28.36 6.34
C LEU A 102 39.98 28.94 7.74
N ASP A 103 39.38 28.17 8.65
CA ASP A 103 39.18 28.53 10.05
C ASP A 103 40.52 28.65 10.81
N GLU A 104 41.45 27.70 10.57
CA GLU A 104 42.79 27.72 11.17
C GLU A 104 43.65 28.92 10.70
N ARG A 105 43.30 29.53 9.57
CA ARG A 105 43.92 30.78 9.09
C ARG A 105 43.27 32.06 9.62
N GLY A 106 42.29 31.99 10.52
CA GLY A 106 41.76 33.14 11.26
C GLY A 106 40.98 34.16 10.41
N ALA A 107 40.33 33.75 9.33
CA ALA A 107 39.61 34.65 8.42
C ALA A 107 38.13 34.92 8.81
N ILE A 108 37.59 34.22 9.83
CA ILE A 108 36.25 34.51 10.36
C ILE A 108 36.42 35.23 11.69
N SER A 109 36.66 36.54 11.62
CA SER A 109 36.62 37.37 12.81
C SER A 109 35.24 37.27 13.44
N SER A 110 35.23 36.69 14.64
CA SER A 110 34.12 36.74 15.59
C SER A 110 33.77 38.20 15.84
N ARG A 111 32.79 38.74 15.11
CA ARG A 111 32.09 39.96 15.52
C ARG A 111 31.32 39.60 16.78
N LYS A 112 32.02 39.72 17.91
CA LYS A 112 31.50 39.65 19.28
C LYS A 112 30.66 40.90 19.56
N ASP A 113 29.62 41.10 18.76
CA ASP A 113 28.55 42.03 19.09
C ASP A 113 27.43 41.19 19.69
N ARG A 114 27.57 40.84 20.97
CA ARG A 114 26.39 40.51 21.75
C ARG A 114 25.61 41.80 22.02
N PRO A 115 24.28 41.76 21.88
CA PRO A 115 23.45 42.93 21.65
C PRO A 115 23.22 43.72 22.95
N ALA A 116 23.22 45.04 22.85
CA ALA A 116 22.61 45.90 23.86
C ALA A 116 21.11 45.97 23.58
N PHE A 117 20.32 45.03 24.12
CA PHE A 117 18.88 45.24 24.21
C PHE A 117 18.59 46.12 25.44
N PRO A 118 17.95 47.28 25.29
CA PRO A 118 17.55 48.07 26.43
C PRO A 118 16.49 47.33 27.23
N ALA A 119 16.68 47.31 28.55
CA ALA A 119 15.69 46.87 29.51
C ALA A 119 14.49 47.84 29.48
N TYR A 120 13.43 47.48 28.76
CA TYR A 120 12.12 48.07 28.95
C TYR A 120 11.07 46.97 29.17
N GLU A 121 10.52 47.02 30.38
CA GLU A 121 9.14 46.63 30.76
C GLU A 121 8.75 45.16 30.52
N ARG A 122 8.82 44.27 31.51
CA ARG A 122 7.91 44.23 32.69
C ARG A 122 6.48 44.68 32.38
N ASN A 123 5.70 43.78 31.77
CA ASN A 123 4.31 43.58 32.18
C ASN A 123 3.81 42.19 31.73
N ILE A 124 4.14 41.17 32.52
CA ILE A 124 3.43 39.89 32.54
C ILE A 124 2.23 40.11 33.46
N LEU A 125 1.20 40.83 32.97
CA LEU A 125 -0.15 40.53 33.39
C LEU A 125 -0.60 39.32 32.57
N ALA A 126 -0.49 38.14 33.16
CA ALA A 126 -1.59 37.18 33.04
C ALA A 126 -2.76 37.80 33.85
N PRO A 127 -4.05 37.55 33.54
CA PRO A 127 -4.53 36.17 33.64
C PRO A 127 -5.79 35.79 32.82
N GLU A 128 -6.20 34.54 33.03
CA GLU A 128 -7.53 33.96 32.83
C GLU A 128 -7.96 33.52 31.42
N GLY A 129 -7.87 32.21 31.18
CA GLY A 129 -8.65 31.50 30.18
C GLY A 129 -8.71 30.01 30.52
N PRO A 130 -9.78 29.51 31.15
CA PRO A 130 -9.85 28.13 31.63
C PRO A 130 -10.27 27.11 30.56
N LEU A 131 -9.57 25.97 30.60
CA LEU A 131 -9.99 24.57 30.46
C LEU A 131 -11.31 24.19 29.74
N LEU A 132 -11.15 23.19 28.85
CA LEU A 132 -12.10 22.16 28.34
C LEU A 132 -12.98 22.47 27.09
N PRO A 133 -13.25 21.45 26.25
CA PRO A 133 -13.93 21.59 24.97
C PRO A 133 -15.46 21.45 25.09
N PRO A 134 -16.24 22.04 24.17
CA PRO A 134 -17.66 21.74 24.07
C PRO A 134 -17.90 20.37 23.44
N SER A 135 -18.76 19.64 24.12
CA SER A 135 -19.49 18.45 23.71
C SER A 135 -20.26 18.63 22.39
N GLY A 136 -20.40 17.51 21.67
CA GLY A 136 -21.58 17.21 20.86
C GLY A 136 -21.79 18.00 19.56
N SER A 137 -21.57 17.33 18.42
CA SER A 137 -22.56 17.27 17.33
C SER A 137 -22.01 16.47 16.14
N GLU A 138 -22.27 15.17 16.15
CA GLU A 138 -23.16 14.56 15.15
C GLU A 138 -22.97 15.00 13.68
N LYS A 139 -21.75 14.85 13.13
CA LYS A 139 -21.48 15.05 11.69
C LYS A 139 -20.57 14.00 11.05
N TYR A 140 -20.64 12.76 11.53
CA TYR A 140 -20.11 11.61 10.81
C TYR A 140 -21.21 10.58 10.59
N ARG A 141 -22.25 10.98 9.85
CA ARG A 141 -23.28 10.07 9.34
C ARG A 141 -22.78 9.49 8.02
N CYS A 142 -22.47 8.20 8.05
CA CYS A 142 -22.12 7.37 6.90
C CYS A 142 -23.11 7.56 5.75
N GLN A 143 -22.61 7.89 4.57
CA GLN A 143 -23.37 7.98 3.33
C GLN A 143 -22.94 6.84 2.41
N TRP A 144 -23.52 5.66 2.62
CA TRP A 144 -23.56 4.57 1.65
C TRP A 144 -25.00 4.08 1.55
N HIS A 145 -25.80 4.78 0.75
CA HIS A 145 -27.13 4.29 0.35
C HIS A 145 -26.96 3.36 -0.84
N TYR A 146 -26.92 2.05 -0.57
CA TYR A 146 -27.39 1.03 -1.51
C TYR A 146 -28.93 1.06 -1.48
N CYS A 147 -29.56 1.41 -2.60
CA CYS A 147 -30.97 1.10 -2.84
C CYS A 147 -31.06 0.19 -4.06
N GLY A 148 -31.45 -1.06 -3.81
CA GLY A 148 -32.10 -1.93 -4.80
C GLY A 148 -33.64 -1.82 -4.68
N GLY A 149 -34.32 -2.37 -5.68
CA GLY A 149 -35.78 -2.42 -5.84
C GLY A 149 -36.20 -1.60 -7.05
N GLY A 150 -36.72 -2.15 -8.15
CA GLY A 150 -37.61 -3.29 -8.26
C GLY A 150 -38.99 -2.76 -8.65
N LEU A 151 -39.30 -2.83 -9.95
CA LEU A 151 -40.60 -3.03 -10.60
C LEU A 151 -40.37 -3.10 -12.11
#